data_AF-A0A4Y2KAY2-F1
#
_entry.id   AF-A0A4Y2KAY2-F1
#
_cell.length_a   1.000
_cell.length_b   1.000
_cell.length_c   1.000
_cell.angle_alpha   90.00
_cell.angle_beta   90.00
_cell.angle_gamma   90.00
#
_symmetry.space_group_name_H-M   'P 1'
#
loop_
_entity.id
_entity.type
_entity.pdbx_description
1 polymer ?
#
loop_
_entity_poly.entity_id
_entity_poly.type
_entity_poly.pdbx_seq_one_letter_code
_entity_poly.pdbx_strand_id
1 'polypeptide(L)'
;MSRRTLNISHEVRSPSPQVSTSSDRRRSNLSPTRITRIQEKAELQNLNDRLATYIDTVRNLEQENQRLTTLIRSTQETTTKEVTSVKNCYEKELSEVRKVLDITAKEKAKLQLEADKWKNEADDLRLKLLKKEKELASAEKQAKTSDILNQDLQKRVSSLSAENRRLENQLRDALAENEDLSKQLAAIKKKLDDETLTRVDLENRLQSAREELAFKETVFQREITETRHLKETEISELNSQLADNYEQKLADTLGELRESYETQLRMNKDEIETLYETKIADLQKKLDRTSDFSNSYRDELRTLKTKVDSLSSKNNSLESTNISLLNRIKDLEKMLEQERDWHADALNAKEEELRNLRNEMEQHLTEYRELLDIKVALDMEIAAYRKLLEGEESRLNISPTSSRASSPQPSRSTPVRSHKRRRILTDTERTSSGIQTSAKSSGEIDISDHDMQGKFVKIHNKGKQEISLGSWQLVQKGESAEVTYKFPRATVIKPNATITVWSSNSGVSANPPQNLVMKNQSWCSSSSLLTTLLNSSGEETASRESLKVSESSEIHHMEE
;
A
#
# COMPACT_ATOMS: atom_id res chain seq x y z
N MET A 1 50.79 126.54 -138.01
CA MET A 1 50.41 125.95 -139.32
C MET A 1 50.63 124.44 -139.20
N SER A 2 49.74 123.54 -139.63
CA SER A 2 49.14 123.35 -140.98
C SER A 2 50.17 122.94 -142.02
N ARG A 3 49.97 121.75 -142.62
CA ARG A 3 50.68 121.15 -143.78
C ARG A 3 52.14 120.71 -143.55
N ARG A 4 52.76 119.82 -144.36
CA ARG A 4 52.34 118.65 -145.21
C ARG A 4 53.64 118.06 -145.81
N THR A 5 53.50 117.10 -146.74
CA THR A 5 54.45 116.67 -147.81
C THR A 5 55.73 115.95 -147.35
N LEU A 6 56.13 114.78 -147.88
CA LEU A 6 56.21 114.23 -149.25
C LEU A 6 57.42 114.73 -150.07
N ASN A 7 58.14 113.75 -150.64
CA ASN A 7 59.04 113.84 -151.80
C ASN A 7 58.67 112.63 -152.72
N ILE A 8 58.44 112.79 -154.03
CA ILE A 8 59.42 112.92 -155.15
C ILE A 8 60.09 111.57 -155.49
N SER A 9 60.16 111.09 -156.75
CA SER A 9 59.54 111.47 -158.06
C SER A 9 59.86 110.41 -159.13
N HIS A 10 59.17 110.41 -160.30
CA HIS A 10 59.84 110.16 -161.59
C HIS A 10 59.10 110.75 -162.83
N GLU A 11 59.91 111.11 -163.83
CA GLU A 11 59.68 111.25 -165.30
C GLU A 11 58.50 112.04 -165.96
N VAL A 12 58.90 113.19 -166.55
CA VAL A 12 58.95 113.49 -168.01
C VAL A 12 57.71 113.88 -168.86
N ARG A 13 57.98 114.90 -169.71
CA ARG A 13 57.32 115.37 -170.97
C ARG A 13 56.20 116.43 -170.91
N SER A 14 56.64 117.67 -171.18
CA SER A 14 56.20 118.67 -172.19
C SER A 14 54.76 118.68 -172.76
N PRO A 15 54.22 119.85 -173.21
CA PRO A 15 54.89 121.14 -173.44
C PRO A 15 54.22 122.41 -172.85
N SER A 16 54.93 123.52 -172.92
CA SER A 16 54.45 124.93 -172.77
C SER A 16 53.84 125.44 -174.12
N PRO A 17 53.39 126.70 -174.35
CA PRO A 17 53.82 127.97 -173.69
C PRO A 17 52.78 129.09 -173.42
N GLN A 18 53.17 129.97 -172.48
CA GLN A 18 53.11 131.44 -172.42
C GLN A 18 51.99 132.29 -173.06
N VAL A 19 51.73 133.44 -172.41
CA VAL A 19 51.05 134.61 -172.99
C VAL A 19 51.91 135.86 -172.75
N SER A 20 52.32 136.53 -173.85
CA SER A 20 52.75 137.95 -173.93
C SER A 20 54.07 138.36 -173.22
N THR A 21 54.83 139.41 -173.58
CA THR A 21 54.76 140.42 -174.70
C THR A 21 56.17 140.71 -175.28
N SER A 22 56.25 141.22 -176.52
CA SER A 22 57.21 142.24 -177.05
C SER A 22 58.73 142.18 -176.72
N SER A 23 59.67 142.38 -177.66
CA SER A 23 59.58 142.72 -179.09
C SER A 23 60.97 142.74 -179.76
N ASP A 24 61.02 142.54 -181.09
CA ASP A 24 61.94 143.11 -182.11
C ASP A 24 63.33 143.67 -181.68
N ARG A 25 64.47 143.42 -182.38
CA ARG A 25 64.75 143.07 -183.79
C ARG A 25 66.25 142.62 -183.91
N ARG A 26 66.90 142.32 -185.05
CA ARG A 26 66.65 142.53 -186.50
C ARG A 26 67.37 141.43 -187.35
N ARG A 27 67.21 141.46 -188.68
CA ARG A 27 67.82 140.52 -189.66
C ARG A 27 69.13 141.04 -190.30
N SER A 28 69.89 140.14 -190.93
CA SER A 28 70.96 140.40 -191.92
C SER A 28 70.46 140.34 -193.37
N ASN A 29 71.19 140.97 -194.32
CA ASN A 29 71.78 140.30 -195.50
C ASN A 29 72.52 141.28 -196.47
N LEU A 30 73.74 140.89 -196.84
CA LEU A 30 74.52 141.21 -198.07
C LEU A 30 75.04 142.65 -198.35
N SER A 31 76.39 142.73 -198.40
CA SER A 31 77.22 143.56 -199.29
C SER A 31 76.87 145.06 -199.44
N PRO A 32 77.39 145.95 -198.58
CA PRO A 32 78.80 146.43 -198.67
C PRO A 32 79.76 145.78 -197.62
N THR A 33 80.94 146.29 -197.19
CA THR A 33 81.55 147.65 -197.20
C THR A 33 83.09 147.57 -197.09
N ARG A 34 83.85 148.65 -197.37
CA ARG A 34 85.31 148.75 -197.09
C ARG A 34 85.70 149.61 -195.85
N ILE A 35 84.78 150.36 -195.24
CA ILE A 35 85.08 151.28 -194.12
C ILE A 35 84.79 150.65 -192.73
N THR A 36 83.79 149.77 -192.62
CA THR A 36 83.20 149.32 -191.33
C THR A 36 84.04 148.32 -190.52
N ARG A 37 85.03 147.66 -191.14
CA ARG A 37 85.65 146.40 -190.66
C ARG A 37 86.50 146.51 -189.39
N ILE A 38 86.67 147.72 -188.85
CA ILE A 38 87.46 147.99 -187.63
C ILE A 38 86.55 148.05 -186.39
N GLN A 39 85.31 148.51 -186.51
CA GLN A 39 84.39 148.63 -185.37
C GLN A 39 83.85 147.27 -184.90
N GLU A 40 83.49 146.37 -185.84
CA GLU A 40 82.98 145.02 -185.54
C GLU A 40 83.91 144.23 -184.61
N LYS A 41 85.24 144.39 -184.75
CA LYS A 41 86.22 143.69 -183.90
C LYS A 41 86.19 144.15 -182.44
N ALA A 42 85.93 145.44 -182.18
CA ALA A 42 85.85 145.97 -180.82
C ALA A 42 84.55 145.53 -180.12
N GLU A 43 83.43 145.50 -180.86
CA GLU A 43 82.14 145.02 -180.35
C GLU A 43 82.19 143.53 -180.00
N LEU A 44 82.81 142.70 -180.85
CA LEU A 44 83.02 141.26 -180.57
C LEU A 44 83.91 141.02 -179.36
N GLN A 45 84.91 141.88 -179.10
CA GLN A 45 85.75 141.74 -177.92
C GLN A 45 84.98 142.10 -176.63
N ASN A 46 84.24 143.21 -176.63
CA ASN A 46 83.36 143.58 -175.50
C ASN A 46 82.30 142.49 -175.22
N LEU A 47 81.72 141.89 -176.26
CA LEU A 47 80.82 140.74 -176.12
C LEU A 47 81.50 139.52 -175.49
N ASN A 48 82.74 139.21 -175.85
CA ASN A 48 83.52 138.13 -175.24
C ASN A 48 83.88 138.40 -173.78
N ASP A 49 84.29 139.63 -173.42
CA ASP A 49 84.58 140.00 -172.02
C ASP A 49 83.31 139.90 -171.14
N ARG A 50 82.15 140.23 -171.72
CA ARG A 50 80.83 140.10 -171.09
C ARG A 50 80.36 138.65 -171.01
N LEU A 51 80.75 137.79 -171.94
CA LEU A 51 80.55 136.34 -171.86
C LEU A 51 81.48 135.70 -170.84
N ALA A 52 82.75 136.12 -170.73
CA ALA A 52 83.69 135.62 -169.74
C ALA A 52 83.20 135.91 -168.31
N THR A 53 82.82 137.16 -168.04
CA THR A 53 82.21 137.54 -166.74
C THR A 53 80.88 136.83 -166.47
N TYR A 54 80.09 136.49 -167.50
CA TYR A 54 78.91 135.65 -167.33
C TYR A 54 79.27 134.19 -167.04
N ILE A 55 80.28 133.63 -167.69
CA ILE A 55 80.77 132.26 -167.44
C ILE A 55 81.36 132.13 -166.04
N ASP A 56 82.09 133.14 -165.55
CA ASP A 56 82.64 133.13 -164.19
C ASP A 56 81.55 133.31 -163.12
N THR A 57 80.51 134.10 -163.39
CA THR A 57 79.34 134.18 -162.48
C THR A 57 78.50 132.90 -162.52
N VAL A 58 78.33 132.25 -163.67
CA VAL A 58 77.72 130.91 -163.76
C VAL A 58 78.56 129.87 -163.02
N ARG A 59 79.88 129.85 -163.19
CA ARG A 59 80.77 128.96 -162.42
C ARG A 59 80.69 129.18 -160.92
N ASN A 60 80.68 130.44 -160.45
CA ASN A 60 80.47 130.74 -159.04
C ASN A 60 79.08 130.25 -158.56
N LEU A 61 78.03 130.40 -159.37
CA LEU A 61 76.70 129.89 -159.04
C LEU A 61 76.62 128.35 -159.08
N GLU A 62 77.34 127.67 -159.97
CA GLU A 62 77.45 126.21 -160.00
C GLU A 62 78.23 125.70 -158.79
N GLN A 63 79.36 126.32 -158.46
CA GLN A 63 80.19 125.98 -157.32
C GLN A 63 79.47 126.26 -155.99
N GLU A 64 78.72 127.36 -155.91
CA GLU A 64 77.86 127.68 -154.76
C GLU A 64 76.65 126.73 -154.68
N ASN A 65 76.03 126.35 -155.79
CA ASN A 65 75.00 125.30 -155.78
C ASN A 65 75.57 123.93 -155.35
N GLN A 66 76.78 123.58 -155.76
CA GLN A 66 77.47 122.37 -155.28
C GLN A 66 77.78 122.47 -153.77
N ARG A 67 78.23 123.63 -153.28
CA ARG A 67 78.45 123.90 -151.85
C ARG A 67 77.15 123.79 -151.05
N LEU A 68 76.07 124.42 -151.51
CA LEU A 68 74.75 124.37 -150.89
C LEU A 68 74.16 122.96 -150.93
N THR A 69 74.29 122.22 -152.05
CA THR A 69 73.85 120.82 -152.16
C THR A 69 74.63 119.92 -151.20
N THR A 70 75.95 120.13 -151.08
CA THR A 70 76.80 119.41 -150.12
C THR A 70 76.42 119.74 -148.68
N LEU A 71 76.14 121.02 -148.39
CA LEU A 71 75.69 121.48 -147.07
C LEU A 71 74.33 120.88 -146.70
N ILE A 72 73.34 120.95 -147.61
CA ILE A 72 72.02 120.32 -147.46
C ILE A 72 72.14 118.82 -147.22
N ARG A 73 72.97 118.12 -148.00
CA ARG A 73 73.24 116.69 -147.77
C ARG A 73 73.84 116.46 -146.38
N SER A 74 74.83 117.25 -145.98
CA SER A 74 75.50 117.09 -144.68
C SER A 74 74.57 117.38 -143.50
N THR A 75 73.69 118.39 -143.59
CA THR A 75 72.73 118.71 -142.52
C THR A 75 71.57 117.73 -142.48
N GLN A 76 71.11 117.23 -143.62
CA GLN A 76 70.19 116.08 -143.65
C GLN A 76 70.83 114.83 -143.03
N GLU A 77 72.12 114.59 -143.28
CA GLU A 77 72.87 113.46 -142.73
C GLU A 77 73.13 113.60 -141.22
N THR A 78 73.40 114.81 -140.69
CA THR A 78 73.48 115.02 -139.23
C THR A 78 72.10 114.92 -138.59
N THR A 79 71.07 115.59 -139.12
CA THR A 79 69.71 115.53 -138.56
C THR A 79 69.16 114.11 -138.56
N THR A 80 69.40 113.30 -139.61
CA THR A 80 68.96 111.89 -139.61
C THR A 80 69.76 111.03 -138.63
N LYS A 81 71.07 111.28 -138.45
CA LYS A 81 71.86 110.62 -137.39
C LYS A 81 71.40 111.02 -135.99
N GLU A 82 71.10 112.29 -135.75
CA GLU A 82 70.59 112.81 -134.47
C GLU A 82 69.22 112.21 -134.14
N VAL A 83 68.27 112.25 -135.08
CA VAL A 83 66.93 111.62 -134.91
C VAL A 83 67.06 110.12 -134.69
N THR A 84 67.97 109.44 -135.39
CA THR A 84 68.23 108.00 -135.19
C THR A 84 68.87 107.75 -133.81
N SER A 85 69.78 108.61 -133.35
CA SER A 85 70.40 108.51 -132.03
C SER A 85 69.39 108.69 -130.91
N VAL A 86 68.55 109.73 -130.98
CA VAL A 86 67.47 109.98 -130.01
C VAL A 86 66.44 108.85 -130.01
N LYS A 87 66.06 108.34 -131.20
CA LYS A 87 65.21 107.15 -131.34
C LYS A 87 65.85 105.94 -130.63
N ASN A 88 67.12 105.67 -130.87
CA ASN A 88 67.84 104.54 -130.26
C ASN A 88 67.93 104.69 -128.73
N CYS A 89 68.11 105.91 -128.20
CA CYS A 89 68.05 106.18 -126.77
C CYS A 89 66.67 105.86 -126.18
N TYR A 90 65.59 106.37 -126.77
CA TYR A 90 64.23 106.08 -126.28
C TYR A 90 63.85 104.60 -126.46
N GLU A 91 64.26 103.93 -127.54
CA GLU A 91 64.06 102.49 -127.72
C GLU A 91 64.83 101.67 -126.67
N LYS A 92 66.04 102.11 -126.28
CA LYS A 92 66.81 101.52 -125.19
C LYS A 92 66.10 101.71 -123.85
N GLU A 93 65.74 102.94 -123.48
CA GLU A 93 65.03 103.26 -122.23
C GLU A 93 63.71 102.50 -122.13
N LEU A 94 62.92 102.45 -123.20
CA LEU A 94 61.69 101.68 -123.28
C LEU A 94 61.95 100.17 -123.10
N SER A 95 63.08 99.65 -123.59
CA SER A 95 63.48 98.25 -123.36
C SER A 95 63.88 97.99 -121.90
N GLU A 96 64.49 98.97 -121.23
CA GLU A 96 64.95 98.87 -119.84
C GLU A 96 63.76 98.98 -118.87
N VAL A 97 62.85 99.93 -119.08
CA VAL A 97 61.58 100.02 -118.35
C VAL A 97 60.73 98.75 -118.51
N ARG A 98 60.67 98.15 -119.72
CA ARG A 98 59.99 96.86 -119.94
C ARG A 98 60.66 95.71 -119.17
N LYS A 99 62.00 95.60 -119.20
CA LYS A 99 62.73 94.59 -118.41
C LYS A 99 62.47 94.73 -116.91
N VAL A 100 62.49 95.95 -116.38
CA VAL A 100 62.19 96.22 -114.97
C VAL A 100 60.74 95.83 -114.65
N LEU A 101 59.77 96.20 -115.48
CA LEU A 101 58.37 95.81 -115.31
C LEU A 101 58.20 94.27 -115.31
N ASP A 102 58.85 93.55 -116.22
CA ASP A 102 58.81 92.09 -116.29
C ASP A 102 59.45 91.43 -115.06
N ILE A 103 60.53 92.01 -114.52
CA ILE A 103 61.19 91.54 -113.29
C ILE A 103 60.27 91.78 -112.08
N THR A 104 59.79 93.01 -111.89
CA THR A 104 58.88 93.36 -110.79
C THR A 104 57.57 92.56 -110.86
N ALA A 105 57.05 92.25 -112.05
CA ALA A 105 55.89 91.39 -112.23
C ALA A 105 56.17 89.93 -111.78
N LYS A 106 57.34 89.38 -112.11
CA LYS A 106 57.79 88.05 -111.65
C LYS A 106 58.01 88.01 -110.14
N GLU A 107 58.63 89.04 -109.57
CA GLU A 107 58.85 89.18 -108.13
C GLU A 107 57.52 89.30 -107.37
N LYS A 108 56.59 90.13 -107.86
CA LYS A 108 55.23 90.23 -107.32
C LYS A 108 54.49 88.89 -107.37
N ALA A 109 54.58 88.17 -108.49
CA ALA A 109 53.96 86.85 -108.62
C ALA A 109 54.59 85.82 -107.66
N LYS A 110 55.92 85.83 -107.49
CA LYS A 110 56.63 84.97 -106.53
C LYS A 110 56.22 85.28 -105.09
N LEU A 111 56.19 86.56 -104.70
CA LEU A 111 55.77 87.00 -103.37
C LEU A 111 54.29 86.70 -103.10
N GLN A 112 53.42 86.79 -104.11
CA GLN A 112 52.02 86.37 -103.99
C GLN A 112 51.90 84.86 -103.72
N LEU A 113 52.60 84.03 -104.51
CA LEU A 113 52.61 82.57 -104.30
C LEU A 113 53.20 82.17 -102.94
N GLU A 114 54.22 82.89 -102.46
CA GLU A 114 54.77 82.70 -101.12
C GLU A 114 53.77 83.12 -100.04
N ALA A 115 53.08 84.26 -100.19
CA ALA A 115 52.05 84.71 -99.25
C ALA A 115 50.86 83.74 -99.20
N ASP A 116 50.38 83.25 -100.34
CA ASP A 116 49.29 82.26 -100.40
C ASP A 116 49.73 80.90 -99.82
N LYS A 117 50.98 80.48 -100.04
CA LYS A 117 51.55 79.30 -99.38
C LYS A 117 51.57 79.45 -97.84
N TRP A 118 52.10 80.56 -97.33
CA TRP A 118 52.18 80.79 -95.88
C TRP A 118 50.81 80.97 -95.23
N LYS A 119 49.85 81.58 -95.94
CA LYS A 119 48.46 81.66 -95.52
C LYS A 119 47.83 80.26 -95.42
N ASN A 120 48.00 79.43 -96.45
CA ASN A 120 47.47 78.07 -96.44
C ASN A 120 48.05 77.25 -95.28
N GLU A 121 49.37 77.27 -95.05
CA GLU A 121 49.99 76.59 -93.89
C GLU A 121 49.48 77.15 -92.55
N ALA A 122 49.28 78.47 -92.42
CA ALA A 122 48.74 79.08 -91.21
C ALA A 122 47.29 78.64 -90.92
N ASP A 123 46.45 78.52 -91.95
CA ASP A 123 45.06 78.03 -91.80
C ASP A 123 45.03 76.51 -91.55
N ASP A 124 45.94 75.75 -92.15
CA ASP A 124 46.18 74.32 -91.86
C ASP A 124 46.62 74.10 -90.41
N LEU A 125 47.55 74.93 -89.90
CA LEU A 125 48.00 74.93 -88.50
C LEU A 125 46.88 75.34 -87.53
N ARG A 126 46.03 76.30 -87.90
CA ARG A 126 44.80 76.62 -87.14
C ARG A 126 43.85 75.44 -87.06
N LEU A 127 43.61 74.72 -88.16
CA LEU A 127 42.75 73.53 -88.16
C LEU A 127 43.35 72.40 -87.31
N LYS A 128 44.68 72.19 -87.39
CA LYS A 128 45.42 71.24 -86.54
C LYS A 128 45.31 71.63 -85.05
N LEU A 129 45.43 72.92 -84.71
CA LEU A 129 45.28 73.45 -83.35
C LEU A 129 43.85 73.27 -82.81
N LEU A 130 42.83 73.72 -83.55
CA LEU A 130 41.41 73.58 -83.19
C LEU A 130 41.00 72.11 -83.01
N LYS A 131 41.62 71.17 -83.75
CA LYS A 131 41.43 69.73 -83.52
C LYS A 131 42.08 69.28 -82.21
N LYS A 132 43.30 69.73 -81.91
CA LYS A 132 44.03 69.39 -80.67
C LYS A 132 43.38 69.97 -79.42
N GLU A 133 42.83 71.18 -79.48
CA GLU A 133 42.03 71.79 -78.41
C GLU A 133 40.76 70.98 -78.12
N LYS A 134 40.06 70.49 -79.15
CA LYS A 134 38.90 69.60 -79.00
C LYS A 134 39.27 68.24 -78.42
N GLU A 135 40.38 67.65 -78.88
CA GLU A 135 40.92 66.40 -78.34
C GLU A 135 41.27 66.58 -76.84
N LEU A 136 42.01 67.64 -76.48
CA LEU A 136 42.36 67.98 -75.09
C LEU A 136 41.12 68.18 -74.21
N ALA A 137 40.15 68.99 -74.67
CA ALA A 137 38.91 69.23 -73.92
C ALA A 137 38.03 67.98 -73.77
N SER A 138 38.20 66.97 -74.63
CA SER A 138 37.56 65.66 -74.46
C SER A 138 38.30 64.78 -73.44
N ALA A 139 39.64 64.76 -73.48
CA ALA A 139 40.48 64.03 -72.54
C ALA A 139 40.36 64.59 -71.11
N GLU A 140 40.31 65.90 -70.95
CA GLU A 140 40.05 66.54 -69.65
C GLU A 140 38.71 66.11 -69.03
N LYS A 141 37.66 66.01 -69.84
CA LYS A 141 36.34 65.56 -69.37
C LYS A 141 36.39 64.11 -68.92
N GLN A 142 37.08 63.25 -69.68
CA GLN A 142 37.29 61.85 -69.31
C GLN A 142 38.08 61.72 -68.01
N ALA A 143 39.22 62.43 -67.87
CA ALA A 143 40.01 62.47 -66.65
C ALA A 143 39.16 62.90 -65.44
N LYS A 144 38.41 64.02 -65.55
CA LYS A 144 37.51 64.51 -64.50
C LYS A 144 36.44 63.48 -64.12
N THR A 145 35.90 62.71 -65.06
CA THR A 145 34.96 61.61 -64.73
C THR A 145 35.65 60.42 -64.07
N SER A 146 36.87 60.08 -64.46
CA SER A 146 37.67 59.02 -63.83
C SER A 146 38.10 59.40 -62.40
N ASP A 147 38.44 60.66 -62.15
CA ASP A 147 38.81 61.15 -60.82
C ASP A 147 37.63 61.07 -59.83
N ILE A 148 36.42 61.46 -60.28
CA ILE A 148 35.19 61.32 -59.47
C ILE A 148 34.92 59.84 -59.16
N LEU A 149 35.02 58.96 -60.16
CA LEU A 149 34.83 57.51 -59.96
C LEU A 149 35.88 56.92 -59.00
N ASN A 150 37.15 57.33 -59.13
CA ASN A 150 38.22 56.91 -58.22
C ASN A 150 37.96 57.37 -56.78
N GLN A 151 37.50 58.61 -56.58
CA GLN A 151 37.14 59.12 -55.25
C GLN A 151 35.96 58.34 -54.64
N ASP A 152 34.93 58.01 -55.41
CA ASP A 152 33.78 57.26 -54.90
C ASP A 152 34.11 55.78 -54.64
N LEU A 153 34.95 55.16 -55.48
CA LEU A 153 35.51 53.84 -55.19
C LEU A 153 36.38 53.86 -53.92
N GLN A 154 37.22 54.89 -53.72
CA GLN A 154 38.04 55.04 -52.53
C GLN A 154 37.20 55.21 -51.25
N LYS A 155 36.11 56.01 -51.30
CA LYS A 155 35.12 56.12 -50.20
C LYS A 155 34.45 54.78 -49.92
N ARG A 156 34.08 54.03 -50.96
CA ARG A 156 33.43 52.72 -50.80
C ARG A 156 34.39 51.68 -50.19
N VAL A 157 35.65 51.67 -50.63
CA VAL A 157 36.70 50.81 -50.05
C VAL A 157 36.98 51.19 -48.59
N SER A 158 37.07 52.47 -48.24
CA SER A 158 37.29 52.86 -46.85
C SER A 158 36.12 52.48 -45.95
N SER A 159 34.87 52.71 -46.40
CA SER A 159 33.66 52.29 -45.70
C SER A 159 33.61 50.78 -45.46
N LEU A 160 33.81 49.96 -46.50
CA LEU A 160 33.81 48.50 -46.39
C LEU A 160 34.98 47.99 -45.52
N SER A 161 36.14 48.67 -45.53
CA SER A 161 37.26 48.30 -44.66
C SER A 161 36.98 48.60 -43.18
N ALA A 162 36.20 49.65 -42.88
CA ALA A 162 35.76 49.96 -41.52
C ALA A 162 34.67 49.00 -41.04
N GLU A 163 33.76 48.60 -41.93
CA GLU A 163 32.73 47.61 -41.67
C GLU A 163 33.33 46.22 -41.42
N ASN A 164 34.25 45.75 -42.26
CA ASN A 164 34.98 44.50 -42.04
C ASN A 164 35.71 44.50 -40.69
N ARG A 165 36.46 45.56 -40.35
CA ARG A 165 37.13 45.67 -39.04
C ARG A 165 36.17 45.63 -37.86
N ARG A 166 34.97 46.20 -38.01
CA ARG A 166 33.91 46.13 -37.00
C ARG A 166 33.41 44.70 -36.84
N LEU A 167 33.13 44.00 -37.93
CA LEU A 167 32.67 42.61 -37.94
C LEU A 167 33.75 41.65 -37.42
N GLU A 168 35.02 41.85 -37.79
CA GLU A 168 36.18 41.12 -37.26
C GLU A 168 36.32 41.26 -35.74
N ASN A 169 36.08 42.46 -35.20
CA ASN A 169 36.07 42.68 -33.76
C ASN A 169 34.88 41.99 -33.09
N GLN A 170 33.65 42.19 -33.59
CA GLN A 170 32.46 41.53 -33.05
C GLN A 170 32.57 39.99 -33.10
N LEU A 171 33.20 39.43 -34.14
CA LEU A 171 33.49 37.99 -34.23
C LEU A 171 34.52 37.55 -33.19
N ARG A 172 35.58 38.33 -32.95
CA ARG A 172 36.57 38.02 -31.90
C ARG A 172 35.94 38.05 -30.50
N ASP A 173 35.11 39.05 -30.24
CA ASP A 173 34.45 39.23 -28.94
C ASP A 173 33.47 38.06 -28.68
N ALA A 174 32.67 37.68 -29.69
CA ALA A 174 31.75 36.54 -29.60
C ALA A 174 32.48 35.17 -29.52
N LEU A 175 33.66 35.03 -30.13
CA LEU A 175 34.50 33.83 -29.97
C LEU A 175 35.07 33.72 -28.55
N ALA A 176 35.51 34.84 -27.95
CA ALA A 176 35.99 34.86 -26.57
C ALA A 176 34.86 34.55 -25.57
N GLU A 177 33.67 35.13 -25.75
CA GLU A 177 32.48 34.81 -24.95
C GLU A 177 32.12 33.31 -25.03
N ASN A 178 32.14 32.72 -26.23
CA ASN A 178 31.88 31.30 -26.42
C ASN A 178 32.96 30.41 -25.76
N GLU A 179 34.24 30.81 -25.81
CA GLU A 179 35.33 30.11 -25.12
C GLU A 179 35.13 30.14 -23.59
N ASP A 180 34.74 31.28 -23.02
CA ASP A 180 34.51 31.42 -21.58
C ASP A 180 33.21 30.76 -21.11
N LEU A 181 32.14 30.77 -21.92
CA LEU A 181 30.94 29.97 -21.66
C LEU A 181 31.23 28.46 -21.72
N SER A 182 32.10 28.03 -22.64
CA SER A 182 32.56 26.63 -22.73
C SER A 182 33.36 26.22 -21.49
N LYS A 183 34.28 27.06 -21.01
CA LYS A 183 35.01 26.85 -19.74
C LYS A 183 34.05 26.77 -18.54
N GLN A 184 33.08 27.67 -18.45
CA GLN A 184 32.07 27.68 -17.38
C GLN A 184 31.22 26.40 -17.41
N LEU A 185 30.75 25.99 -18.59
CA LEU A 185 29.98 24.76 -18.80
C LEU A 185 30.80 23.52 -18.40
N ALA A 186 32.08 23.45 -18.77
CA ALA A 186 32.97 22.37 -18.35
C ALA A 186 33.18 22.33 -16.82
N ALA A 187 33.36 23.50 -16.18
CA ALA A 187 33.51 23.61 -14.73
C ALA A 187 32.22 23.25 -13.97
N ILE A 188 31.05 23.61 -14.51
CA ILE A 188 29.73 23.24 -13.94
C ILE A 188 29.49 21.72 -14.10
N LYS A 189 29.82 21.14 -15.25
CA LYS A 189 29.76 19.67 -15.43
C LYS A 189 30.64 18.95 -14.42
N LYS A 190 31.92 19.32 -14.28
CA LYS A 190 32.81 18.71 -13.29
C LYS A 190 32.24 18.79 -11.86
N LYS A 191 31.69 19.95 -11.47
CA LYS A 191 31.04 20.11 -10.16
C LYS A 191 29.81 19.22 -9.98
N LEU A 192 29.02 19.01 -11.04
CA LEU A 192 27.89 18.08 -11.02
C LEU A 192 28.39 16.64 -10.90
N ASP A 193 29.42 16.25 -11.65
CA ASP A 193 30.03 14.93 -11.59
C ASP A 193 30.59 14.65 -10.17
N ASP A 194 31.38 15.58 -9.63
CA ASP A 194 31.93 15.57 -8.27
C ASP A 194 30.80 15.41 -7.21
N GLU A 195 29.69 16.16 -7.34
CA GLU A 195 28.55 16.09 -6.40
C GLU A 195 27.66 14.85 -6.59
N THR A 196 27.60 14.26 -7.79
CA THR A 196 26.95 12.95 -7.97
C THR A 196 27.74 11.84 -7.31
N LEU A 197 29.07 11.93 -7.27
CA LEU A 197 29.94 10.99 -6.57
C LEU A 197 29.77 11.10 -5.05
N THR A 198 29.78 12.32 -4.49
CA THR A 198 29.52 12.52 -3.04
C THR A 198 28.12 12.04 -2.64
N ARG A 199 27.10 12.27 -3.47
CA ARG A 199 25.74 11.75 -3.24
C ARG A 199 25.71 10.23 -3.17
N VAL A 200 26.36 9.53 -4.12
CA VAL A 200 26.44 8.06 -4.14
C VAL A 200 27.23 7.51 -2.96
N ASP A 201 28.34 8.15 -2.57
CA ASP A 201 29.10 7.78 -1.36
C ASP A 201 28.25 7.92 -0.08
N LEU A 202 27.43 8.97 0.01
CA LEU A 202 26.51 9.17 1.14
C LEU A 202 25.35 8.16 1.12
N GLU A 203 24.78 7.85 -0.06
CA GLU A 203 23.77 6.81 -0.25
C GLU A 203 24.30 5.43 0.21
N ASN A 204 25.53 5.08 -0.19
CA ASN A 204 26.21 3.85 0.22
C ASN A 204 26.43 3.79 1.73
N ARG A 205 26.98 4.84 2.35
CA ARG A 205 27.19 4.91 3.81
C ARG A 205 25.88 4.80 4.59
N LEU A 206 24.82 5.45 4.10
CA LEU A 206 23.49 5.42 4.70
C LEU A 206 22.89 4.00 4.61
N GLN A 207 23.11 3.31 3.50
CA GLN A 207 22.70 1.91 3.34
C GLN A 207 23.46 0.97 4.30
N SER A 208 24.79 1.10 4.41
CA SER A 208 25.57 0.33 5.40
C SER A 208 25.10 0.59 6.84
N ALA A 209 24.78 1.83 7.20
CA ALA A 209 24.26 2.18 8.52
C ALA A 209 22.85 1.61 8.78
N ARG A 210 21.99 1.50 7.75
CA ARG A 210 20.70 0.79 7.85
C ARG A 210 20.89 -0.70 8.08
N GLU A 211 21.83 -1.33 7.38
CA GLU A 211 22.14 -2.75 7.52
C GLU A 211 22.74 -3.07 8.90
N GLU A 212 23.62 -2.21 9.42
CA GLU A 212 24.13 -2.30 10.79
C GLU A 212 23.03 -2.12 11.84
N LEU A 213 22.11 -1.18 11.64
CA LEU A 213 20.98 -0.96 12.54
C LEU A 213 20.00 -2.14 12.52
N ALA A 214 19.63 -2.65 11.34
CA ALA A 214 18.77 -3.83 11.21
C ALA A 214 19.44 -5.08 11.81
N PHE A 215 20.75 -5.25 11.63
CA PHE A 215 21.51 -6.30 12.32
C PHE A 215 21.38 -6.18 13.84
N LYS A 216 21.65 -4.99 14.42
CA LYS A 216 21.49 -4.72 15.86
C LYS A 216 20.08 -4.97 16.35
N GLU A 217 19.05 -4.57 15.60
CA GLU A 217 17.65 -4.89 15.92
C GLU A 217 17.41 -6.41 15.97
N THR A 218 17.91 -7.19 15.01
CA THR A 218 17.77 -8.66 15.06
C THR A 218 18.56 -9.32 16.19
N VAL A 219 19.70 -8.75 16.60
CA VAL A 219 20.48 -9.22 17.76
C VAL A 219 19.73 -8.92 19.06
N PHE A 220 19.27 -7.69 19.27
CA PHE A 220 18.49 -7.34 20.47
C PHE A 220 17.15 -8.09 20.54
N GLN A 221 16.47 -8.36 19.42
CA GLN A 221 15.28 -9.21 19.43
C GLN A 221 15.60 -10.65 19.84
N ARG A 222 16.73 -11.22 19.39
CA ARG A 222 17.19 -12.55 19.84
C ARG A 222 17.49 -12.56 21.33
N GLU A 223 18.25 -11.59 21.83
CA GLU A 223 18.57 -11.43 23.26
C GLU A 223 17.30 -11.26 24.12
N ILE A 224 16.31 -10.50 23.63
CA ILE A 224 14.98 -10.39 24.27
C ILE A 224 14.21 -11.71 24.25
N THR A 225 14.26 -12.50 23.17
CA THR A 225 13.63 -13.83 23.15
C THR A 225 14.35 -14.85 24.03
N GLU A 226 15.67 -14.80 24.11
CA GLU A 226 16.49 -15.71 24.92
C GLU A 226 16.32 -15.42 26.42
N THR A 227 16.41 -14.14 26.82
CA THR A 227 16.14 -13.73 28.22
C THR A 227 14.69 -13.99 28.65
N ARG A 228 13.72 -13.86 27.74
CA ARG A 228 12.34 -14.30 27.99
C ARG A 228 12.23 -15.81 28.15
N HIS A 229 12.85 -16.59 27.26
CA HIS A 229 12.80 -18.05 27.32
C HIS A 229 13.44 -18.58 28.60
N LEU A 230 14.59 -18.04 29.01
CA LEU A 230 15.25 -18.36 30.28
C LEU A 230 14.37 -18.04 31.49
N LYS A 231 13.65 -16.91 31.47
CA LYS A 231 12.69 -16.56 32.54
C LYS A 231 11.43 -17.41 32.49
N GLU A 232 11.00 -17.85 31.32
CA GLU A 232 9.86 -18.77 31.15
C GLU A 232 10.21 -20.18 31.65
N THR A 233 11.43 -20.68 31.39
CA THR A 233 11.91 -21.94 31.97
C THR A 233 12.09 -21.84 33.47
N GLU A 234 12.67 -20.75 34.00
CA GLU A 234 12.79 -20.50 35.45
C GLU A 234 11.41 -20.46 36.14
N ILE A 235 10.42 -19.80 35.54
CA ILE A 235 9.03 -19.79 36.03
C ILE A 235 8.40 -21.19 35.91
N SER A 236 8.66 -21.94 34.84
CA SER A 236 8.15 -23.30 34.68
C SER A 236 8.77 -24.29 35.68
N GLU A 237 10.05 -24.16 35.99
CA GLU A 237 10.75 -24.96 36.99
C GLU A 237 10.24 -24.63 38.40
N LEU A 238 10.08 -23.34 38.73
CA LEU A 238 9.49 -22.90 40.00
C LEU A 238 8.02 -23.35 40.13
N ASN A 239 7.24 -23.33 39.04
CA ASN A 239 5.87 -23.85 39.02
C ASN A 239 5.83 -25.38 39.18
N SER A 240 6.75 -26.12 38.57
CA SER A 240 6.88 -27.57 38.78
C SER A 240 7.22 -27.87 40.23
N GLN A 241 8.30 -27.26 40.76
CA GLN A 241 8.70 -27.42 42.16
C GLN A 241 7.58 -27.04 43.14
N LEU A 242 6.80 -26.00 42.82
CA LEU A 242 5.65 -25.58 43.63
C LEU A 242 4.50 -26.60 43.54
N ALA A 243 4.23 -27.16 42.37
CA ALA A 243 3.26 -28.25 42.20
C ALA A 243 3.70 -29.51 42.95
N ASP A 244 4.96 -29.93 42.80
CA ASP A 244 5.57 -31.05 43.53
C ASP A 244 5.46 -30.85 45.05
N ASN A 245 5.72 -29.63 45.55
CA ASN A 245 5.56 -29.26 46.95
C ASN A 245 4.09 -29.28 47.43
N TYR A 246 3.13 -28.96 46.56
CA TYR A 246 1.70 -29.06 46.88
C TYR A 246 1.20 -30.50 46.83
N GLU A 247 1.64 -31.30 45.86
CA GLU A 247 1.33 -32.73 45.77
C GLU A 247 1.93 -33.48 46.96
N GLN A 248 3.18 -33.19 47.35
CA GLN A 248 3.79 -33.76 48.55
C GLN A 248 2.97 -33.39 49.80
N LYS A 249 2.65 -32.11 50.04
CA LYS A 249 1.85 -31.71 51.21
C LYS A 249 0.44 -32.30 51.21
N LEU A 250 -0.15 -32.52 50.04
CA LEU A 250 -1.43 -33.21 49.90
C LEU A 250 -1.28 -34.71 50.19
N ALA A 251 -0.22 -35.35 49.73
CA ALA A 251 0.09 -36.74 50.02
C ALA A 251 0.39 -36.96 51.51
N ASP A 252 1.16 -36.06 52.14
CA ASP A 252 1.48 -36.06 53.57
C ASP A 252 0.20 -35.91 54.41
N THR A 253 -0.64 -34.91 54.12
CA THR A 253 -1.91 -34.70 54.86
C THR A 253 -2.96 -35.79 54.60
N LEU A 254 -2.99 -36.40 53.41
CA LEU A 254 -3.77 -37.62 53.16
C LEU A 254 -3.17 -38.84 53.86
N GLY A 255 -1.86 -38.87 54.09
CA GLY A 255 -1.14 -39.86 54.90
C GLY A 255 -1.52 -39.74 56.37
N GLU A 256 -1.39 -38.56 56.97
CA GLU A 256 -1.83 -38.25 58.33
C GLU A 256 -3.31 -38.58 58.54
N LEU A 257 -4.18 -38.26 57.57
CA LEU A 257 -5.60 -38.61 57.64
C LEU A 257 -5.84 -40.12 57.58
N ARG A 258 -5.07 -40.86 56.77
CA ARG A 258 -5.12 -42.33 56.74
C ARG A 258 -4.60 -42.94 58.04
N GLU A 259 -3.46 -42.49 58.55
CA GLU A 259 -2.88 -42.97 59.82
C GLU A 259 -3.81 -42.65 61.00
N SER A 260 -4.47 -41.49 60.99
CA SER A 260 -5.51 -41.13 61.95
C SER A 260 -6.71 -42.08 61.87
N TYR A 261 -7.21 -42.40 60.66
CA TYR A 261 -8.28 -43.38 60.50
C TYR A 261 -7.85 -44.82 60.83
N GLU A 262 -6.63 -45.25 60.49
CA GLU A 262 -6.09 -46.56 60.86
C GLU A 262 -5.89 -46.66 62.38
N THR A 263 -5.41 -45.60 63.02
CA THR A 263 -5.31 -45.49 64.48
C THR A 263 -6.69 -45.51 65.12
N GLN A 264 -7.70 -44.82 64.57
CA GLN A 264 -9.06 -44.87 65.07
C GLN A 264 -9.71 -46.24 64.86
N LEU A 265 -9.50 -46.89 63.71
CA LEU A 265 -9.96 -48.26 63.44
C LEU A 265 -9.27 -49.28 64.36
N ARG A 266 -7.99 -49.08 64.67
CA ARG A 266 -7.24 -49.88 65.64
C ARG A 266 -7.73 -49.65 67.06
N MET A 267 -7.94 -48.41 67.49
CA MET A 267 -8.55 -48.09 68.79
C MET A 267 -9.93 -48.74 68.91
N ASN A 268 -10.80 -48.59 67.91
CA ASN A 268 -12.10 -49.25 67.85
C ASN A 268 -11.97 -50.78 67.92
N LYS A 269 -11.00 -51.38 67.22
CA LYS A 269 -10.75 -52.83 67.23
C LYS A 269 -10.26 -53.30 68.60
N ASP A 270 -9.30 -52.60 69.20
CA ASP A 270 -8.70 -52.95 70.49
C ASP A 270 -9.70 -52.68 71.65
N GLU A 271 -10.60 -51.68 71.51
CA GLU A 271 -11.80 -51.49 72.35
C GLU A 271 -12.82 -52.63 72.16
N ILE A 272 -13.09 -53.07 70.93
CA ILE A 272 -13.98 -54.21 70.65
C ILE A 272 -13.39 -55.52 71.20
N GLU A 273 -12.08 -55.73 71.06
CA GLU A 273 -11.38 -56.90 71.61
C GLU A 273 -11.40 -56.88 73.14
N THR A 274 -11.08 -55.77 73.80
CA THR A 274 -11.21 -55.66 75.26
C THR A 274 -12.66 -55.75 75.76
N LEU A 275 -13.65 -55.28 75.00
CA LEU A 275 -15.07 -55.53 75.27
C LEU A 275 -15.43 -57.02 75.13
N TYR A 276 -14.88 -57.74 74.15
CA TYR A 276 -15.08 -59.19 74.04
C TYR A 276 -14.32 -59.97 75.12
N GLU A 277 -13.09 -59.61 75.46
CA GLU A 277 -12.31 -60.22 76.55
C GLU A 277 -13.00 -60.01 77.90
N THR A 278 -13.42 -58.79 78.23
CA THR A 278 -14.18 -58.53 79.47
C THR A 278 -15.52 -59.27 79.46
N LYS A 279 -16.19 -59.38 78.31
CA LYS A 279 -17.43 -60.18 78.18
C LYS A 279 -17.18 -61.68 78.38
N ILE A 280 -16.09 -62.21 77.85
CA ILE A 280 -15.67 -63.61 78.02
C ILE A 280 -15.29 -63.86 79.47
N ALA A 281 -14.51 -62.97 80.11
CA ALA A 281 -14.14 -63.05 81.51
C ALA A 281 -15.35 -62.95 82.45
N ASP A 282 -16.37 -62.15 82.13
CA ASP A 282 -17.62 -62.10 82.89
C ASP A 282 -18.55 -63.30 82.63
N LEU A 283 -18.49 -63.93 81.45
CA LEU A 283 -19.16 -65.20 81.17
C LEU A 283 -18.45 -66.36 81.88
N GLN A 284 -17.12 -66.36 81.95
CA GLN A 284 -16.30 -67.27 82.76
C GLN A 284 -16.64 -67.10 84.23
N LYS A 285 -16.55 -65.90 84.82
CA LYS A 285 -16.97 -65.64 86.22
C LYS A 285 -18.42 -66.05 86.51
N LYS A 286 -19.34 -66.01 85.53
CA LYS A 286 -20.71 -66.53 85.67
C LYS A 286 -20.76 -68.05 85.63
N LEU A 287 -20.01 -68.69 84.74
CA LEU A 287 -19.85 -70.15 84.69
C LEU A 287 -19.20 -70.69 85.97
N ASP A 288 -18.12 -70.04 86.43
CA ASP A 288 -17.43 -70.34 87.68
C ASP A 288 -18.37 -70.20 88.87
N ARG A 289 -19.07 -69.07 89.03
CA ARG A 289 -20.13 -68.92 90.07
C ARG A 289 -21.21 -69.99 89.96
N THR A 290 -21.60 -70.40 88.75
CA THR A 290 -22.61 -71.47 88.56
C THR A 290 -22.03 -72.85 88.93
N SER A 291 -20.73 -73.06 88.70
CA SER A 291 -19.96 -74.21 89.16
C SER A 291 -19.86 -74.23 90.69
N ASP A 292 -19.52 -73.10 91.31
CA ASP A 292 -19.44 -72.93 92.77
C ASP A 292 -20.80 -73.16 93.44
N PHE A 293 -21.90 -72.63 92.88
CA PHE A 293 -23.25 -72.99 93.35
C PHE A 293 -23.55 -74.48 93.16
N SER A 294 -23.14 -75.09 92.03
CA SER A 294 -23.29 -76.54 91.81
C SER A 294 -22.45 -77.38 92.78
N ASN A 295 -21.29 -76.90 93.19
CA ASN A 295 -20.41 -77.53 94.18
C ASN A 295 -20.97 -77.36 95.59
N SER A 296 -21.49 -76.17 95.95
CA SER A 296 -22.24 -75.94 97.19
C SER A 296 -23.41 -76.91 97.31
N TYR A 297 -24.24 -77.03 96.27
CA TYR A 297 -25.34 -78.01 96.25
C TYR A 297 -24.85 -79.47 96.29
N ARG A 298 -23.67 -79.80 95.73
CA ARG A 298 -23.06 -81.13 95.86
C ARG A 298 -22.56 -81.44 97.27
N ASP A 299 -22.01 -80.45 97.98
CA ASP A 299 -21.51 -80.62 99.35
C ASP A 299 -22.64 -80.54 100.40
N GLU A 300 -23.70 -79.77 100.14
CA GLU A 300 -24.99 -79.90 100.83
C GLU A 300 -25.58 -81.31 100.62
N LEU A 301 -25.56 -81.85 99.39
CA LEU A 301 -26.02 -83.21 99.13
C LEU A 301 -25.17 -84.27 99.84
N ARG A 302 -23.85 -84.07 99.93
CA ARG A 302 -22.92 -84.95 100.69
C ARG A 302 -23.20 -84.90 102.19
N THR A 303 -23.37 -83.72 102.77
CA THR A 303 -23.63 -83.55 104.21
C THR A 303 -25.02 -84.03 104.61
N LEU A 304 -26.03 -83.85 103.75
CA LEU A 304 -27.33 -84.50 103.93
C LEU A 304 -27.21 -86.03 103.81
N LYS A 305 -26.43 -86.55 102.88
CA LYS A 305 -26.22 -87.99 102.71
C LYS A 305 -25.54 -88.62 103.93
N THR A 306 -24.42 -88.07 104.43
CA THR A 306 -23.77 -88.61 105.64
C THR A 306 -24.69 -88.55 106.86
N LYS A 307 -25.57 -87.54 106.94
CA LYS A 307 -26.61 -87.45 107.98
C LYS A 307 -27.66 -88.55 107.85
N VAL A 308 -28.13 -88.85 106.63
CA VAL A 308 -29.02 -89.99 106.33
C VAL A 308 -28.35 -91.31 106.68
N ASP A 309 -27.10 -91.53 106.27
CA ASP A 309 -26.36 -92.76 106.55
C ASP A 309 -26.17 -92.97 108.07
N SER A 310 -25.93 -91.88 108.83
CA SER A 310 -25.87 -91.92 110.30
C SER A 310 -27.20 -92.29 110.95
N LEU A 311 -28.32 -91.79 110.43
CA LEU A 311 -29.66 -92.12 110.94
C LEU A 311 -30.08 -93.54 110.55
N SER A 312 -29.71 -94.00 109.36
CA SER A 312 -29.94 -95.39 108.92
C SER A 312 -29.17 -96.38 109.79
N SER A 313 -27.88 -96.15 110.08
CA SER A 313 -27.13 -97.05 110.99
C SER A 313 -27.77 -97.12 112.39
N LYS A 314 -28.29 -96.00 112.89
CA LYS A 314 -29.01 -95.94 114.17
C LYS A 314 -30.36 -96.66 114.12
N ASN A 315 -31.12 -96.51 113.04
CA ASN A 315 -32.38 -97.24 112.82
C ASN A 315 -32.14 -98.75 112.77
N ASN A 316 -31.18 -99.21 111.97
CA ASN A 316 -30.84 -100.62 111.82
C ASN A 316 -30.38 -101.24 113.16
N SER A 317 -29.68 -100.47 114.01
CA SER A 317 -29.31 -100.92 115.36
C SER A 317 -30.54 -101.14 116.27
N LEU A 318 -31.54 -100.25 116.20
CA LEU A 318 -32.77 -100.37 116.96
C LEU A 318 -33.63 -101.54 116.44
N GLU A 319 -33.77 -101.69 115.13
CA GLU A 319 -34.47 -102.83 114.51
C GLU A 319 -33.84 -104.16 114.92
N SER A 320 -32.50 -104.28 114.92
CA SER A 320 -31.82 -105.48 115.38
C SER A 320 -32.09 -105.80 116.85
N THR A 321 -32.20 -104.80 117.73
CA THR A 321 -32.60 -105.04 119.14
C THR A 321 -34.08 -105.39 119.29
N ASN A 322 -34.95 -104.84 118.44
CA ASN A 322 -36.39 -105.11 118.48
C ASN A 322 -36.68 -106.56 118.03
N ILE A 323 -36.02 -107.02 116.97
CA ILE A 323 -36.13 -108.40 116.47
C ILE A 323 -35.66 -109.41 117.54
N SER A 324 -34.58 -109.13 118.29
CA SER A 324 -34.10 -110.04 119.33
C SER A 324 -35.06 -110.15 120.52
N LEU A 325 -35.71 -109.05 120.90
CA LEU A 325 -36.75 -109.04 121.94
C LEU A 325 -38.03 -109.75 121.49
N LEU A 326 -38.49 -109.52 120.26
CA LEU A 326 -39.69 -110.18 119.71
C LEU A 326 -39.54 -111.70 119.62
N ASN A 327 -38.38 -112.20 119.17
CA ASN A 327 -38.11 -113.65 119.19
C ASN A 327 -38.08 -114.21 120.62
N ARG A 328 -37.49 -113.47 121.58
CA ARG A 328 -37.44 -113.90 122.98
C ARG A 328 -38.83 -113.98 123.63
N ILE A 329 -39.75 -113.09 123.26
CA ILE A 329 -41.16 -113.15 123.67
C ILE A 329 -41.82 -114.41 123.08
N LYS A 330 -41.68 -114.62 121.77
CA LYS A 330 -42.31 -115.72 121.04
C LYS A 330 -41.90 -117.12 121.52
N ASP A 331 -40.65 -117.30 121.93
CA ASP A 331 -40.18 -118.55 122.53
C ASP A 331 -40.78 -118.81 123.93
N LEU A 332 -41.03 -117.76 124.72
CA LEU A 332 -41.67 -117.85 126.04
C LEU A 332 -43.18 -118.11 125.92
N GLU A 333 -43.85 -117.47 124.97
CA GLU A 333 -45.26 -117.73 124.64
C GLU A 333 -45.47 -119.19 124.23
N LYS A 334 -44.57 -119.73 123.39
CA LYS A 334 -44.64 -121.13 122.93
C LYS A 334 -44.45 -122.14 124.06
N MET A 335 -43.58 -121.87 125.03
CA MET A 335 -43.40 -122.73 126.22
C MET A 335 -44.68 -122.75 127.06
N LEU A 336 -45.28 -121.59 127.32
CA LEU A 336 -46.52 -121.46 128.11
C LEU A 336 -47.70 -122.21 127.48
N GLU A 337 -47.87 -122.15 126.16
CA GLU A 337 -48.96 -122.87 125.51
C GLU A 337 -48.77 -124.39 125.57
N GLN A 338 -47.52 -124.89 125.45
CA GLN A 338 -47.23 -126.33 125.61
C GLN A 338 -47.46 -126.85 127.03
N GLU A 339 -47.21 -126.05 128.07
CA GLU A 339 -47.58 -126.41 129.45
C GLU A 339 -49.11 -126.42 129.64
N ARG A 340 -49.84 -125.50 129.02
CA ARG A 340 -51.31 -125.44 129.08
C ARG A 340 -51.98 -126.62 128.39
N ASP A 341 -51.53 -126.99 127.20
CA ASP A 341 -52.05 -128.14 126.45
C ASP A 341 -51.83 -129.45 127.23
N TRP A 342 -50.62 -129.65 127.78
CA TRP A 342 -50.30 -130.83 128.61
C TRP A 342 -51.20 -130.93 129.86
N HIS A 343 -51.48 -129.80 130.51
CA HIS A 343 -52.40 -129.76 131.65
C HIS A 343 -53.86 -130.00 131.24
N ALA A 344 -54.30 -129.54 130.05
CA ALA A 344 -55.66 -129.74 129.56
C ALA A 344 -55.95 -131.21 129.25
N ASP A 345 -55.06 -131.89 128.52
CA ASP A 345 -55.20 -133.32 128.19
C ASP A 345 -55.18 -134.21 129.44
N ALA A 346 -54.29 -133.90 130.40
CA ALA A 346 -54.22 -134.60 131.68
C ALA A 346 -55.50 -134.44 132.53
N LEU A 347 -56.20 -133.30 132.40
CA LEU A 347 -57.46 -133.04 133.10
C LEU A 347 -58.63 -133.77 132.42
N ASN A 348 -58.75 -133.68 131.09
CA ASN A 348 -59.77 -134.37 130.30
C ASN A 348 -59.77 -135.89 130.56
N ALA A 349 -58.58 -136.52 130.56
CA ALA A 349 -58.45 -137.95 130.85
C ALA A 349 -59.00 -138.35 132.23
N LYS A 350 -58.92 -137.46 133.23
CA LYS A 350 -59.46 -137.69 134.57
C LYS A 350 -60.95 -137.35 134.70
N GLU A 351 -61.45 -136.39 133.93
CA GLU A 351 -62.90 -136.17 133.82
C GLU A 351 -63.61 -137.35 133.14
N GLU A 352 -63.00 -137.98 132.13
CA GLU A 352 -63.59 -139.12 131.43
C GLU A 352 -63.61 -140.41 132.28
N GLU A 353 -62.54 -140.70 133.04
CA GLU A 353 -62.56 -141.73 134.10
C GLU A 353 -63.69 -141.48 135.11
N LEU A 354 -63.82 -140.25 135.64
CA LEU A 354 -64.88 -139.88 136.58
C LEU A 354 -66.28 -139.96 135.98
N ARG A 355 -66.42 -139.79 134.67
CA ARG A 355 -67.70 -139.90 133.95
C ARG A 355 -68.13 -141.36 133.80
N ASN A 356 -67.19 -142.25 133.52
CA ASN A 356 -67.47 -143.69 133.42
C ASN A 356 -67.86 -144.29 134.79
N LEU A 357 -67.13 -144.00 135.87
CA LEU A 357 -67.51 -144.46 137.22
C LEU A 357 -68.86 -143.88 137.69
N ARG A 358 -69.24 -142.68 137.23
CA ARG A 358 -70.59 -142.12 137.49
C ARG A 358 -71.66 -142.90 136.75
N ASN A 359 -71.46 -143.19 135.46
CA ASN A 359 -72.41 -143.95 134.67
C ASN A 359 -72.58 -145.39 135.20
N GLU A 360 -71.50 -146.08 135.59
CA GLU A 360 -71.60 -147.42 136.20
C GLU A 360 -72.38 -147.41 137.52
N MET A 361 -72.14 -146.40 138.38
CA MET A 361 -72.85 -146.25 139.64
C MET A 361 -74.32 -145.82 139.46
N GLU A 362 -74.63 -145.01 138.44
CA GLU A 362 -76.00 -144.66 138.07
C GLU A 362 -76.74 -145.85 137.45
N GLN A 363 -76.06 -146.67 136.64
CA GLN A 363 -76.61 -147.92 136.08
C GLN A 363 -76.90 -148.94 137.19
N HIS A 364 -75.99 -149.16 138.12
CA HIS A 364 -76.26 -150.02 139.29
C HIS A 364 -77.36 -149.45 140.19
N LEU A 365 -77.51 -148.12 140.30
CA LEU A 365 -78.65 -147.50 140.99
C LEU A 365 -79.98 -147.74 140.24
N THR A 366 -79.99 -147.78 138.90
CA THR A 366 -81.18 -148.18 138.14
C THR A 366 -81.47 -149.68 138.24
N GLU A 367 -80.46 -150.55 138.21
CA GLU A 367 -80.63 -152.00 138.41
C GLU A 367 -81.15 -152.32 139.82
N TYR A 368 -80.64 -151.63 140.84
CA TYR A 368 -81.20 -151.70 142.20
C TYR A 368 -82.60 -151.10 142.29
N ARG A 369 -82.95 -150.10 141.47
CA ARG A 369 -84.31 -149.55 141.39
C ARG A 369 -85.27 -150.51 140.73
N GLU A 370 -84.93 -151.14 139.61
CA GLU A 370 -85.78 -152.13 138.95
C GLU A 370 -85.92 -153.39 139.80
N LEU A 371 -84.87 -153.82 140.51
CA LEU A 371 -84.96 -154.90 141.49
C LEU A 371 -85.80 -154.49 142.72
N LEU A 372 -85.70 -153.24 143.17
CA LEU A 372 -86.57 -152.69 144.20
C LEU A 372 -88.01 -152.55 143.71
N ASP A 373 -88.26 -152.22 142.44
CA ASP A 373 -89.59 -152.01 141.85
C ASP A 373 -90.26 -153.34 141.48
N ILE A 374 -89.51 -154.40 141.17
CA ILE A 374 -90.01 -155.78 141.17
C ILE A 374 -90.34 -156.23 142.60
N LYS A 375 -89.50 -155.87 143.58
CA LYS A 375 -89.79 -156.13 145.01
C LYS A 375 -90.96 -155.29 145.51
N VAL A 376 -91.18 -154.07 144.98
CA VAL A 376 -92.30 -153.19 145.29
C VAL A 376 -93.55 -153.63 144.52
N ALA A 377 -93.44 -154.23 143.33
CA ALA A 377 -94.55 -154.89 142.67
C ALA A 377 -95.02 -156.11 143.49
N LEU A 378 -94.10 -156.94 143.99
CA LEU A 378 -94.43 -158.02 144.93
C LEU A 378 -94.99 -157.48 146.27
N ASP A 379 -94.40 -156.42 146.83
CA ASP A 379 -94.94 -155.72 148.01
C ASP A 379 -96.27 -154.99 147.72
N MET A 380 -96.61 -154.68 146.46
CA MET A 380 -97.85 -154.05 145.98
C MET A 380 -98.90 -155.07 145.52
N GLU A 381 -98.53 -156.31 145.24
CA GLU A 381 -99.47 -157.42 145.33
C GLU A 381 -99.80 -157.64 146.83
N ILE A 382 -98.79 -157.59 147.71
CA ILE A 382 -98.96 -157.59 149.18
C ILE A 382 -99.60 -156.28 149.72
N ALA A 383 -99.67 -155.19 148.94
CA ALA A 383 -100.25 -153.90 149.37
C ALA A 383 -101.48 -153.43 148.57
N ALA A 384 -101.83 -154.07 147.47
CA ALA A 384 -103.22 -154.24 147.06
C ALA A 384 -104.00 -154.98 148.17
N TYR A 385 -103.32 -155.83 148.94
CA TYR A 385 -103.79 -156.35 150.23
C TYR A 385 -103.59 -155.38 151.43
N ARG A 386 -103.26 -154.07 151.25
CA ARG A 386 -103.06 -153.08 152.36
C ARG A 386 -103.52 -151.61 152.18
N LYS A 387 -103.22 -150.87 151.08
CA LYS A 387 -103.36 -149.38 150.96
C LYS A 387 -103.39 -148.89 149.48
N LEU A 388 -104.23 -148.03 148.84
CA LEU A 388 -105.40 -147.16 149.16
C LEU A 388 -105.20 -145.53 149.02
N LEU A 389 -104.33 -144.80 148.10
CA LEU A 389 -104.05 -143.24 147.67
C LEU A 389 -103.03 -142.63 146.42
N GLU A 390 -102.84 -141.24 146.03
CA GLU A 390 -101.65 -140.27 145.40
C GLU A 390 -101.34 -139.54 143.84
N GLY A 391 -100.67 -138.27 143.45
CA GLY A 391 -100.15 -137.57 142.01
C GLY A 391 -99.77 -135.93 141.52
N GLU A 392 -99.05 -135.38 140.36
CA GLU A 392 -98.72 -133.83 139.73
C GLU A 392 -97.82 -133.28 138.33
N GLU A 393 -97.67 -131.92 137.77
CA GLU A 393 -96.69 -130.97 136.75
C GLU A 393 -96.94 -130.17 135.24
N SER A 394 -96.32 -129.22 134.28
CA SER A 394 -95.13 -128.18 133.78
C SER A 394 -95.16 -126.97 132.51
N ARG A 395 -94.10 -126.17 131.83
CA ARG A 395 -94.02 -124.80 130.83
C ARG A 395 -92.75 -124.31 129.72
N LEU A 396 -92.28 -123.25 128.75
CA LEU A 396 -92.33 -121.84 127.84
C LEU A 396 -91.14 -121.39 126.62
N ASN A 397 -90.67 -120.32 125.67
CA ASN A 397 -90.80 -118.96 124.70
C ASN A 397 -89.48 -118.29 123.72
N ILE A 398 -89.11 -117.22 122.73
CA ILE A 398 -89.39 -116.13 121.47
C ILE A 398 -88.20 -115.05 120.68
N SER A 399 -88.13 -114.34 119.36
CA SER A 399 -87.15 -113.14 118.65
C SER A 399 -87.08 -112.37 117.04
N PRO A 400 -86.29 -111.21 116.49
CA PRO A 400 -86.25 -110.26 115.09
C PRO A 400 -85.03 -109.26 114.25
N THR A 401 -85.02 -108.49 112.97
CA THR A 401 -83.98 -107.41 112.13
C THR A 401 -84.17 -106.63 110.56
N SER A 402 -83.55 -105.69 109.55
CA SER A 402 -82.48 -104.51 108.96
C SER A 402 -82.42 -103.70 107.37
N SER A 403 -81.58 -102.59 106.76
CA SER A 403 -81.46 -101.79 105.26
C SER A 403 -80.41 -100.52 104.58
N ARG A 404 -80.24 -99.89 103.21
CA ARG A 404 -79.42 -98.59 102.45
C ARG A 404 -79.26 -98.16 100.73
N ALA A 405 -78.68 -97.20 99.73
CA ALA A 405 -77.98 -95.74 99.19
C ALA A 405 -77.58 -95.18 97.51
N SER A 406 -77.09 -93.90 96.90
CA SER A 406 -76.68 -93.33 95.33
C SER A 406 -75.97 -91.82 94.66
N SER A 407 -75.59 -91.36 93.27
CA SER A 407 -74.92 -89.95 92.54
C SER A 407 -74.60 -89.41 90.85
N PRO A 408 -74.07 -88.14 90.25
CA PRO A 408 -73.91 -87.40 88.70
C PRO A 408 -72.81 -86.19 87.94
N GLN A 409 -72.71 -85.58 86.56
CA GLN A 409 -71.70 -84.47 85.70
C GLN A 409 -71.82 -83.54 84.16
N PRO A 410 -70.92 -82.56 83.44
CA PRO A 410 -70.96 -81.42 82.16
C PRO A 410 -69.82 -80.80 80.91
N SER A 411 -69.90 -79.71 79.86
CA SER A 411 -68.88 -79.06 78.62
C SER A 411 -68.90 -77.60 77.57
N ARG A 412 -68.04 -77.11 76.43
CA ARG A 412 -67.90 -75.71 75.41
C ARG A 412 -66.81 -75.36 74.03
N SER A 413 -66.42 -74.35 72.96
CA SER A 413 -66.66 -73.07 71.83
C SER A 413 -65.53 -72.18 70.75
N THR A 414 -65.64 -71.38 69.48
CA THR A 414 -64.69 -70.22 68.62
C THR A 414 -64.74 -69.46 66.98
N PRO A 415 -63.82 -68.52 66.20
CA PRO A 415 -63.90 -67.43 64.88
C PRO A 415 -62.75 -66.72 63.69
N VAL A 416 -62.88 -65.81 62.48
CA VAL A 416 -61.86 -64.92 61.40
C VAL A 416 -62.25 -63.97 59.93
N ARG A 417 -61.73 -63.09 58.80
CA ARG A 417 -60.63 -62.15 57.86
C ARG A 417 -61.02 -61.12 56.44
N SER A 418 -60.47 -60.27 55.31
CA SER A 418 -59.34 -59.40 54.37
C SER A 418 -59.70 -58.36 52.97
N HIS A 419 -59.17 -57.51 51.83
CA HIS A 419 -58.04 -56.73 50.80
C HIS A 419 -58.38 -55.45 49.62
N LYS A 420 -57.89 -54.62 48.45
CA LYS A 420 -56.82 -54.13 47.21
C LYS A 420 -56.86 -52.68 46.16
N ARG A 421 -56.08 -52.20 44.96
CA ARG A 421 -55.97 -50.80 43.98
C ARG A 421 -55.28 -50.47 42.36
N ARG A 422 -55.17 -49.24 41.50
CA ARG A 422 -54.63 -48.80 39.94
C ARG A 422 -54.27 -47.24 39.17
N ARG A 423 -53.64 -46.86 37.87
CA ARG A 423 -53.37 -45.47 36.93
C ARG A 423 -53.14 -45.25 35.21
N ILE A 424 -52.56 -44.13 34.44
CA ILE A 424 -52.53 -43.56 32.87
C ILE A 424 -51.36 -42.56 32.04
N LEU A 425 -51.40 -41.84 30.75
CA LEU A 425 -50.34 -41.18 29.64
C LEU A 425 -50.51 -39.83 28.54
N THR A 426 -49.61 -39.32 27.48
CA THR A 426 -49.45 -37.93 26.55
C THR A 426 -48.59 -37.63 25.06
N ASP A 427 -48.55 -36.46 24.14
CA ASP A 427 -47.76 -36.01 22.73
C ASP A 427 -47.68 -34.50 21.83
N THR A 428 -46.88 -34.14 20.64
CA THR A 428 -46.97 -33.12 19.31
C THR A 428 -45.90 -32.01 18.47
N GLU A 429 -46.09 -31.14 17.29
CA GLU A 429 -45.15 -30.34 16.17
C GLU A 429 -45.03 -28.70 15.79
N ARG A 430 -43.82 -28.07 15.43
CA ARG A 430 -43.27 -26.88 14.50
C ARG A 430 -43.23 -25.24 14.61
N THR A 431 -42.12 -24.55 14.12
CA THR A 431 -41.82 -23.10 13.58
C THR A 431 -40.84 -21.99 14.23
N SER A 432 -40.67 -20.71 13.71
CA SER A 432 -39.40 -19.84 13.67
C SER A 432 -39.42 -18.26 13.92
N SER A 433 -38.29 -17.48 13.91
CA SER A 433 -38.10 -16.06 14.43
C SER A 433 -37.25 -14.98 13.63
N GLY A 434 -37.20 -13.68 14.06
CA GLY A 434 -36.60 -12.48 13.34
C GLY A 434 -35.71 -11.42 14.11
N ILE A 435 -35.62 -10.13 13.65
CA ILE A 435 -34.76 -8.99 14.16
C ILE A 435 -35.38 -7.58 13.89
N GLN A 436 -35.12 -6.53 14.71
CA GLN A 436 -35.58 -5.13 14.52
C GLN A 436 -34.48 -4.05 14.75
N THR A 437 -34.54 -2.88 14.08
CA THR A 437 -33.54 -1.77 14.21
C THR A 437 -34.17 -0.36 14.10
N SER A 438 -33.53 0.67 14.69
CA SER A 438 -33.92 2.08 14.58
C SER A 438 -32.72 3.06 14.58
N ALA A 439 -32.90 4.29 14.06
CA ALA A 439 -31.83 5.29 13.98
C ALA A 439 -32.36 6.74 14.09
N LYS A 440 -31.50 7.66 14.57
CA LYS A 440 -31.75 9.08 14.81
C LYS A 440 -30.51 9.91 14.43
N SER A 441 -30.70 11.13 13.93
CA SER A 441 -29.62 12.06 13.61
C SER A 441 -30.06 13.50 13.87
N SER A 442 -29.28 14.24 14.65
CA SER A 442 -29.52 15.65 15.02
C SER A 442 -28.69 16.65 14.21
N GLY A 443 -27.76 16.18 13.38
CA GLY A 443 -26.90 17.02 12.54
C GLY A 443 -26.64 16.43 11.14
N GLU A 444 -25.65 16.96 10.44
CA GLU A 444 -25.30 16.57 9.05
C GLU A 444 -24.65 15.17 8.92
N ILE A 445 -24.27 14.53 10.03
CA ILE A 445 -23.75 13.16 10.07
C ILE A 445 -24.80 12.20 10.63
N ASP A 446 -24.92 10.98 10.08
CA ASP A 446 -25.70 9.89 10.66
C ASP A 446 -24.94 8.57 10.79
N ILE A 447 -25.42 7.70 11.67
CA ILE A 447 -24.92 6.32 11.83
C ILE A 447 -25.73 5.43 10.87
N SER A 448 -25.29 5.41 9.61
CA SER A 448 -25.93 4.67 8.52
C SER A 448 -26.06 3.16 8.78
N ASP A 449 -25.13 2.56 9.55
CA ASP A 449 -25.10 1.12 9.81
C ASP A 449 -24.22 0.76 11.03
N HIS A 450 -24.51 -0.36 11.70
CA HIS A 450 -23.61 -1.01 12.65
C HIS A 450 -23.85 -2.53 12.66
N ASP A 451 -22.79 -3.31 12.89
CA ASP A 451 -22.88 -4.78 12.93
C ASP A 451 -23.16 -5.31 14.35
N MET A 452 -24.19 -6.14 14.50
CA MET A 452 -24.51 -6.82 15.77
C MET A 452 -23.50 -7.91 16.17
N GLN A 453 -22.56 -8.27 15.29
CA GLN A 453 -21.42 -9.15 15.59
C GLN A 453 -20.12 -8.36 15.88
N GLY A 454 -20.20 -7.05 16.07
CA GLY A 454 -19.07 -6.24 16.54
C GLY A 454 -17.92 -6.04 15.54
N LYS A 455 -18.16 -6.16 14.22
CA LYS A 455 -17.11 -5.98 13.19
C LYS A 455 -16.93 -4.55 12.73
N PHE A 456 -18.00 -3.74 12.66
CA PHE A 456 -17.91 -2.36 12.21
C PHE A 456 -19.06 -1.46 12.69
N VAL A 457 -18.79 -0.14 12.65
CA VAL A 457 -19.79 0.94 12.65
C VAL A 457 -19.53 1.84 11.44
N LYS A 458 -20.59 2.36 10.81
CA LYS A 458 -20.51 3.08 9.53
C LYS A 458 -21.24 4.41 9.63
N ILE A 459 -20.48 5.51 9.58
CA ILE A 459 -21.03 6.88 9.59
C ILE A 459 -21.05 7.47 8.18
N HIS A 460 -22.05 8.30 7.89
CA HIS A 460 -22.27 8.91 6.59
C HIS A 460 -22.56 10.41 6.74
N ASN A 461 -22.05 11.22 5.81
CA ASN A 461 -22.28 12.66 5.79
C ASN A 461 -23.40 13.00 4.80
N LYS A 462 -24.60 13.30 5.32
CA LYS A 462 -25.76 13.78 4.55
C LYS A 462 -25.69 15.29 4.25
N GLY A 463 -24.70 15.96 4.83
CA GLY A 463 -24.39 17.36 4.65
C GLY A 463 -23.90 17.73 3.26
N LYS A 464 -23.93 19.05 2.99
CA LYS A 464 -23.41 19.63 1.73
C LYS A 464 -21.98 20.14 1.87
N GLN A 465 -21.41 20.13 3.07
CA GLN A 465 -20.06 20.59 3.37
C GLN A 465 -19.19 19.44 3.89
N GLU A 466 -17.86 19.59 3.81
CA GLU A 466 -16.95 18.63 4.43
C GLU A 466 -16.80 18.92 5.93
N ILE A 467 -16.85 17.88 6.75
CA ILE A 467 -16.90 18.00 8.21
C ILE A 467 -15.61 17.41 8.79
N SER A 468 -14.91 18.20 9.60
CA SER A 468 -13.76 17.71 10.37
C SER A 468 -14.26 16.96 11.61
N LEU A 469 -13.97 15.66 11.66
CA LEU A 469 -14.28 14.79 12.79
C LEU A 469 -13.15 14.80 13.83
N GLY A 470 -12.17 15.70 13.71
CA GLY A 470 -11.02 15.76 14.62
C GLY A 470 -11.44 15.93 16.09
N SER A 471 -11.10 14.95 16.93
CA SER A 471 -11.50 14.86 18.36
C SER A 471 -12.97 14.50 18.64
N TRP A 472 -13.77 14.17 17.62
CA TRP A 472 -15.09 13.56 17.79
C TRP A 472 -14.95 12.13 18.33
N GLN A 473 -16.00 11.60 18.94
CA GLN A 473 -15.99 10.29 19.60
C GLN A 473 -17.20 9.46 19.19
N LEU A 474 -16.99 8.18 18.93
CA LEU A 474 -18.03 7.21 18.58
C LEU A 474 -18.11 6.19 19.72
N VAL A 475 -19.21 6.21 20.46
CA VAL A 475 -19.45 5.38 21.64
C VAL A 475 -20.42 4.28 21.25
N GLN A 476 -20.10 3.04 21.58
CA GLN A 476 -21.05 1.92 21.44
C GLN A 476 -21.26 1.26 22.80
N LYS A 477 -22.51 1.24 23.24
CA LYS A 477 -22.98 0.64 24.48
C LYS A 477 -23.76 -0.63 24.13
N GLY A 478 -23.23 -1.78 24.56
CA GLY A 478 -23.96 -3.05 24.60
C GLY A 478 -24.36 -3.40 26.02
N GLU A 479 -25.05 -4.53 26.18
CA GLU A 479 -25.62 -4.98 27.46
C GLU A 479 -24.61 -5.09 28.62
N SER A 480 -23.35 -5.46 28.34
CA SER A 480 -22.30 -5.67 29.36
C SER A 480 -21.01 -4.86 29.14
N ALA A 481 -20.93 -4.01 28.10
CA ALA A 481 -19.69 -3.31 27.76
C ALA A 481 -19.95 -2.00 26.98
N GLU A 482 -19.10 -1.00 27.21
CA GLU A 482 -19.11 0.27 26.48
C GLU A 482 -17.73 0.52 25.86
N VAL A 483 -17.70 0.84 24.56
CA VAL A 483 -16.48 0.97 23.75
C VAL A 483 -16.49 2.33 23.06
N THR A 484 -15.43 3.12 23.29
CA THR A 484 -15.31 4.49 22.77
C THR A 484 -14.13 4.63 21.82
N TYR A 485 -14.41 4.80 20.54
CA TYR A 485 -13.43 5.17 19.52
C TYR A 485 -13.30 6.70 19.46
N LYS A 486 -12.08 7.22 19.27
CA LYS A 486 -11.83 8.67 19.09
C LYS A 486 -11.20 8.91 17.72
N PHE A 487 -11.78 9.81 16.94
CA PHE A 487 -11.31 10.10 15.59
C PHE A 487 -9.98 10.87 15.61
N PRO A 488 -8.97 10.45 14.81
CA PRO A 488 -7.73 11.20 14.64
C PRO A 488 -7.96 12.66 14.24
N ARG A 489 -7.10 13.57 14.71
CA ARG A 489 -7.26 15.03 14.50
C ARG A 489 -7.34 15.48 13.03
N ALA A 490 -6.87 14.66 12.09
CA ALA A 490 -6.87 14.93 10.65
C ALA A 490 -8.01 14.22 9.87
N THR A 491 -8.96 13.58 10.55
CA THR A 491 -10.09 12.91 9.86
C THR A 491 -11.14 13.91 9.41
N VAL A 492 -11.34 14.00 8.08
CA VAL A 492 -12.38 14.83 7.44
C VAL A 492 -13.29 13.93 6.60
N ILE A 493 -14.61 14.12 6.71
CA ILE A 493 -15.62 13.41 5.92
C ILE A 493 -16.25 14.36 4.89
N LYS A 494 -16.09 14.04 3.59
CA LYS A 494 -16.62 14.84 2.47
C LYS A 494 -18.15 14.74 2.34
N PRO A 495 -18.83 15.66 1.64
CA PRO A 495 -20.26 15.57 1.36
C PRO A 495 -20.64 14.24 0.71
N ASN A 496 -21.75 13.63 1.13
CA ASN A 496 -22.22 12.31 0.70
C ASN A 496 -21.20 11.15 0.87
N ALA A 497 -20.08 11.35 1.56
CA ALA A 497 -19.10 10.31 1.82
C ALA A 497 -19.48 9.47 3.05
N THR A 498 -18.87 8.30 3.15
CA THR A 498 -19.10 7.33 4.24
C THR A 498 -17.76 6.87 4.79
N ILE A 499 -17.64 6.80 6.11
CA ILE A 499 -16.47 6.28 6.82
C ILE A 499 -16.91 5.05 7.63
N THR A 500 -16.23 3.94 7.43
CA THR A 500 -16.42 2.71 8.21
C THR A 500 -15.29 2.57 9.22
N VAL A 501 -15.63 2.45 10.50
CA VAL A 501 -14.70 2.15 11.59
C VAL A 501 -14.82 0.68 11.92
N TRP A 502 -13.80 -0.09 11.53
CA TRP A 502 -13.70 -1.54 11.71
C TRP A 502 -13.03 -1.89 13.04
N SER A 503 -13.46 -2.99 13.65
CA SER A 503 -12.81 -3.57 14.83
C SER A 503 -11.42 -4.14 14.50
N SER A 504 -10.54 -4.27 15.51
CA SER A 504 -9.21 -4.87 15.31
C SER A 504 -9.26 -6.37 14.92
N ASN A 505 -10.35 -7.06 15.22
CA ASN A 505 -10.59 -8.47 14.86
C ASN A 505 -11.36 -8.66 13.54
N SER A 506 -11.62 -7.58 12.79
CA SER A 506 -12.35 -7.64 11.51
C SER A 506 -11.58 -8.28 10.35
N GLY A 507 -10.24 -8.31 10.41
CA GLY A 507 -9.37 -8.75 9.31
C GLY A 507 -9.25 -7.75 8.15
N VAL A 508 -9.87 -6.56 8.24
CA VAL A 508 -9.84 -5.53 7.20
C VAL A 508 -8.60 -4.64 7.35
N SER A 509 -7.89 -4.36 6.25
CA SER A 509 -6.75 -3.44 6.24
C SER A 509 -7.21 -1.98 6.25
N ALA A 510 -6.50 -1.11 6.97
CA ALA A 510 -6.83 0.30 7.08
C ALA A 510 -6.56 1.06 5.78
N ASN A 511 -7.55 1.82 5.31
CA ASN A 511 -7.43 2.70 4.14
C ASN A 511 -8.11 4.05 4.45
N PRO A 512 -7.45 4.96 5.19
CA PRO A 512 -7.99 6.26 5.55
C PRO A 512 -8.17 7.17 4.31
N PRO A 513 -9.21 8.03 4.26
CA PRO A 513 -10.18 8.29 5.33
C PRO A 513 -11.36 7.31 5.37
N GLN A 514 -11.59 6.51 4.33
CA GLN A 514 -12.83 5.72 4.17
C GLN A 514 -12.94 4.51 5.09
N ASN A 515 -11.83 3.81 5.34
CA ASN A 515 -11.78 2.63 6.20
C ASN A 515 -10.77 2.86 7.31
N LEU A 516 -11.25 3.11 8.52
CA LEU A 516 -10.46 3.24 9.73
C LEU A 516 -10.53 1.91 10.50
N VAL A 517 -9.42 1.49 11.13
CA VAL A 517 -9.38 0.26 11.93
C VAL A 517 -8.98 0.63 13.36
N MET A 518 -9.73 0.11 14.33
CA MET A 518 -9.44 0.27 15.75
C MET A 518 -8.12 -0.43 16.12
N LYS A 519 -7.32 0.19 16.97
CA LYS A 519 -6.09 -0.43 17.50
C LYS A 519 -6.40 -1.15 18.81
N ASN A 520 -6.18 -2.46 18.84
CA ASN A 520 -6.32 -3.33 20.02
C ASN A 520 -7.70 -3.20 20.73
N GLN A 521 -8.76 -2.94 19.97
CA GLN A 521 -10.13 -2.76 20.44
C GLN A 521 -11.11 -3.31 19.40
N SER A 522 -12.22 -3.88 19.86
CA SER A 522 -13.33 -4.34 19.03
C SER A 522 -14.64 -3.73 19.48
N TRP A 523 -15.59 -3.62 18.55
CA TRP A 523 -16.96 -3.19 18.84
C TRP A 523 -17.70 -4.26 19.68
N CYS A 524 -18.76 -3.83 20.37
CA CYS A 524 -19.59 -4.71 21.18
C CYS A 524 -20.42 -5.65 20.29
N SER A 525 -20.44 -6.93 20.64
CA SER A 525 -21.33 -7.94 20.05
C SER A 525 -22.40 -8.28 21.08
N SER A 526 -23.64 -7.84 20.86
CA SER A 526 -24.74 -7.98 21.83
C SER A 526 -26.10 -8.09 21.15
N SER A 527 -27.07 -8.64 21.88
CA SER A 527 -28.51 -8.72 21.54
C SER A 527 -29.18 -7.33 21.43
N SER A 528 -28.64 -6.36 22.17
CA SER A 528 -29.03 -4.95 22.18
C SER A 528 -27.78 -4.08 22.02
N LEU A 529 -27.79 -3.18 21.04
CA LEU A 529 -26.69 -2.24 20.79
C LEU A 529 -27.20 -0.84 20.55
N LEU A 530 -26.77 0.10 21.40
CA LEU A 530 -26.90 1.54 21.17
C LEU A 530 -25.54 2.09 20.75
N THR A 531 -25.47 2.76 19.62
CA THR A 531 -24.27 3.46 19.14
C THR A 531 -24.57 4.95 19.03
N THR A 532 -23.72 5.82 19.59
CA THR A 532 -23.89 7.28 19.58
C THR A 532 -22.62 7.98 19.08
N LEU A 533 -22.80 9.10 18.38
CA LEU A 533 -21.73 9.92 17.84
C LEU A 533 -21.70 11.28 18.55
N LEU A 534 -20.63 11.53 19.30
CA LEU A 534 -20.39 12.75 20.05
C LEU A 534 -19.46 13.70 19.28
N ASN A 535 -19.82 14.98 19.22
CA ASN A 535 -18.98 16.01 18.63
C ASN A 535 -17.80 16.41 19.55
N SER A 536 -17.02 17.41 19.14
CA SER A 536 -15.89 17.93 19.92
C SER A 536 -16.28 18.66 21.22
N SER A 537 -17.54 19.06 21.39
CA SER A 537 -18.10 19.61 22.64
C SER A 537 -18.68 18.53 23.57
N GLY A 538 -18.86 17.29 23.09
CA GLY A 538 -19.45 16.17 23.83
C GLY A 538 -20.96 16.02 23.66
N GLU A 539 -21.57 16.71 22.70
CA GLU A 539 -23.01 16.66 22.40
C GLU A 539 -23.33 15.53 21.40
N GLU A 540 -24.49 14.88 21.56
CA GLU A 540 -24.93 13.81 20.66
C GLU A 540 -25.40 14.38 19.31
N THR A 541 -24.74 13.93 18.24
CA THR A 541 -25.06 14.33 16.84
C THR A 541 -25.84 13.27 16.09
N ALA A 542 -25.69 11.99 16.43
CA ALA A 542 -26.46 10.88 15.89
C ALA A 542 -26.46 9.66 16.82
N SER A 543 -27.49 8.83 16.73
CA SER A 543 -27.62 7.57 17.47
C SER A 543 -28.32 6.49 16.66
N ARG A 544 -27.96 5.22 16.88
CA ARG A 544 -28.56 4.04 16.25
C ARG A 544 -28.71 2.91 17.27
N GLU A 545 -29.87 2.28 17.27
CA GLU A 545 -30.26 1.24 18.23
C GLU A 545 -30.74 -0.01 17.49
N SER A 546 -30.14 -1.17 17.77
CA SER A 546 -30.53 -2.45 17.16
C SER A 546 -30.88 -3.47 18.23
N LEU A 547 -32.01 -4.17 18.04
CA LEU A 547 -32.60 -5.09 19.00
C LEU A 547 -32.94 -6.42 18.32
N LYS A 548 -32.37 -7.52 18.82
CA LYS A 548 -32.71 -8.86 18.36
C LYS A 548 -34.04 -9.32 18.97
N VAL A 549 -35.15 -8.92 18.33
CA VAL A 549 -36.51 -9.31 18.73
C VAL A 549 -36.74 -10.80 18.42
N SER A 550 -36.54 -11.64 19.44
CA SER A 550 -37.05 -13.00 19.46
C SER A 550 -38.56 -12.97 19.63
N GLU A 551 -39.30 -13.04 18.53
CA GLU A 551 -40.76 -13.13 18.54
C GLU A 551 -41.20 -14.49 19.11
N SER A 552 -41.45 -14.52 20.42
CA SER A 552 -41.86 -15.72 21.15
C SER A 552 -43.35 -15.98 20.96
N SER A 553 -43.70 -16.72 19.91
CA SER A 553 -45.04 -17.28 19.76
C SER A 553 -45.30 -18.30 20.89
N GLU A 554 -46.11 -17.93 21.87
CA GLU A 554 -46.61 -18.87 22.88
C GLU A 554 -47.59 -19.85 22.24
N ILE A 555 -47.07 -21.01 21.82
CA ILE A 555 -47.85 -22.24 21.76
C ILE A 555 -47.37 -23.12 22.92
N HIS A 556 -48.12 -23.10 24.03
CA HIS A 556 -48.18 -24.24 24.95
C HIS A 556 -48.56 -25.48 24.11
N HIS A 557 -47.90 -26.62 24.25
CA HIS A 557 -47.91 -27.40 25.48
C HIS A 557 -46.73 -28.39 25.55
N MET A 558 -46.32 -28.76 26.77
CA MET A 558 -46.53 -30.17 27.16
C MET A 558 -47.91 -30.21 27.83
N GLU A 559 -48.72 -31.24 27.58
CA GLU A 559 -50.18 -31.19 27.77
C GLU A 559 -50.64 -30.86 29.22
N GLU A 560 -51.74 -30.11 29.30
CA GLU A 560 -52.34 -29.43 30.48
C GLU A 560 -51.67 -28.12 30.94
#